data_AF-A0AAD8WF12-F1
#
_entry.id   AF-A0AAD8WF12-F1
#
_cell.length_a   1.000
_cell.length_b   1.000
_cell.length_c   1.000
_cell.angle_alpha   90.00
_cell.angle_beta   90.00
_cell.angle_gamma   90.00
#
_symmetry.space_group_name_H-M   'P 1'
#
loop_
_entity.id
_entity.type
_entity.pdbx_description
1 polymer ?
#
loop_
_entity_poly.entity_id
_entity_poly.type
_entity_poly.pdbx_seq_one_letter_code
_entity_poly.pdbx_strand_id
1 'polypeptide(L)'
;MLNKVWGKPEEEVGYLAELEDSLKEFFAKHKEVRQTTRKLHEDLRIHVLEQITEIEGLRQNAENSQKAIQLLETRLKEESAKHSSFDELSAKVKVLEAENESLKNFIQESSKKETEARKKLSKKHANDLAELNDKLEKSQGRVISIISKNRVLEEEAEAIDKLIFPSLGFEWTKDSNLTRTEAYDEARISIDALFEACRGIAMALSLKKAKTTVIDTMTKLMGLVPDFIKGRSLQHAESPP
;
A
#
# COMPACT_ATOMS: atom_id res chain seq x y z
N MET A 1 -121.47 -28.55 105.00
CA MET A 1 -122.10 -27.76 103.94
C MET A 1 -120.99 -27.25 103.03
N LEU A 2 -120.78 -27.95 101.91
CA LEU A 2 -119.85 -27.59 100.85
C LEU A 2 -120.55 -26.57 99.96
N ASN A 3 -120.14 -25.30 100.00
CA ASN A 3 -120.37 -24.36 98.90
C ASN A 3 -119.63 -23.04 99.16
N LYS A 4 -119.04 -22.51 98.08
CA LYS A 4 -118.39 -21.19 97.90
C LYS A 4 -116.90 -21.08 98.21
N VAL A 5 -116.07 -21.71 97.37
CA VAL A 5 -114.71 -21.21 97.06
C VAL A 5 -114.43 -21.18 95.55
N TRP A 6 -115.38 -21.61 94.71
CA TRP A 6 -115.29 -21.43 93.26
C TRP A 6 -116.08 -20.16 92.88
N GLY A 7 -115.45 -19.32 92.07
CA GLY A 7 -116.02 -18.05 91.62
C GLY A 7 -117.30 -18.28 90.82
N LYS A 8 -118.01 -17.21 90.47
CA LYS A 8 -119.17 -17.35 89.60
C LYS A 8 -118.71 -17.95 88.26
N PRO A 9 -119.32 -19.03 87.75
CA PRO A 9 -118.89 -19.70 86.51
C PRO A 9 -118.90 -18.77 85.29
N GLU A 10 -119.70 -17.70 85.31
CA GLU A 10 -119.75 -16.67 84.26
C GLU A 10 -118.48 -15.80 84.22
N GLU A 11 -117.78 -15.60 85.35
CA GLU A 11 -116.51 -14.85 85.41
C GLU A 11 -115.32 -15.74 84.98
N GLU A 12 -115.31 -17.03 85.34
CA GLU A 12 -114.26 -17.99 84.95
C GLU A 12 -114.22 -18.26 83.44
N VAL A 13 -115.39 -18.27 82.77
CA VAL A 13 -115.49 -18.39 81.31
C VAL A 13 -114.93 -17.15 80.60
N GLY A 14 -115.10 -15.96 81.19
CA GLY A 14 -114.50 -14.71 80.68
C GLY A 14 -112.96 -14.73 80.74
N TYR A 15 -112.37 -15.15 81.87
CA TYR A 15 -110.92 -15.28 82.00
C TYR A 15 -110.32 -16.33 81.07
N LEU A 16 -111.02 -17.44 80.81
CA LEU A 16 -110.57 -18.46 79.85
C LEU A 16 -110.57 -17.95 78.41
N ALA A 17 -111.55 -17.12 78.03
CA ALA A 17 -111.59 -16.50 76.71
C ALA A 17 -110.44 -15.48 76.52
N GLU A 18 -110.19 -14.63 77.52
CA GLU A 18 -109.06 -13.69 77.50
C GLU A 18 -107.69 -14.40 77.44
N LEU A 19 -107.56 -15.54 78.13
CA LEU A 19 -106.36 -16.38 78.08
C LEU A 19 -106.20 -17.06 76.71
N GLU A 20 -107.29 -17.55 76.12
CA GLU A 20 -107.28 -18.14 74.78
C GLU A 20 -106.85 -17.11 73.72
N ASP A 21 -107.38 -15.89 73.79
CA ASP A 21 -107.01 -14.79 72.89
C ASP A 21 -105.55 -14.37 73.09
N SER A 22 -105.08 -14.29 74.35
CA SER A 22 -103.67 -14.03 74.68
C SER A 22 -102.74 -15.10 74.11
N LEU A 23 -103.12 -16.38 74.21
CA LEU A 23 -102.35 -17.49 73.64
C LEU A 23 -102.32 -17.43 72.12
N LYS A 24 -103.45 -17.14 71.46
CA LYS A 24 -103.51 -16.96 70.00
C LYS A 24 -102.60 -15.82 69.54
N GLU A 25 -102.64 -14.68 70.23
CA GLU A 25 -101.78 -13.53 69.94
C GLU A 25 -100.30 -13.87 70.15
N PHE A 26 -99.97 -14.58 71.25
CA PHE A 26 -98.61 -15.04 71.52
C PHE A 26 -98.08 -15.97 70.41
N PHE A 27 -98.87 -16.97 70.00
CA PHE A 27 -98.47 -17.88 68.92
C PHE A 27 -98.35 -17.17 67.57
N ALA A 28 -99.21 -16.18 67.29
CA ALA A 28 -99.11 -15.35 66.08
C ALA A 28 -97.82 -14.53 66.06
N LYS A 29 -97.51 -13.81 67.14
CA LYS A 29 -96.25 -13.05 67.28
C LYS A 29 -95.03 -13.95 67.18
N HIS A 30 -95.04 -15.10 67.84
CA HIS A 30 -93.91 -16.04 67.78
C HIS A 30 -93.72 -16.63 66.37
N LYS A 31 -94.80 -16.82 65.60
CA LYS A 31 -94.73 -17.24 64.19
C LYS A 31 -94.10 -16.15 63.33
N GLU A 32 -94.49 -14.89 63.54
CA GLU A 32 -93.92 -13.73 62.84
C GLU A 32 -92.42 -13.59 63.13
N VAL A 33 -91.99 -13.65 64.39
CA VAL A 33 -90.58 -13.63 64.79
C VAL A 33 -89.78 -14.75 64.11
N ARG A 34 -90.35 -15.97 64.00
CA ARG A 34 -89.71 -17.08 63.28
C ARG A 34 -89.60 -16.82 61.78
N GLN A 35 -90.56 -16.14 61.17
CA GLN A 35 -90.52 -15.79 59.75
C GLN A 35 -89.50 -14.69 59.48
N THR A 36 -89.45 -13.64 60.31
CA THR A 36 -88.49 -12.55 60.17
C THR A 36 -87.06 -13.03 60.42
N THR A 37 -86.84 -13.90 61.42
CA THR A 37 -85.51 -14.48 61.69
C THR A 37 -85.04 -15.34 60.52
N ARG A 38 -85.93 -16.13 59.90
CA ARG A 38 -85.59 -16.90 58.69
C ARG A 38 -85.24 -15.99 57.52
N LYS A 39 -86.03 -14.94 57.29
CA LYS A 39 -85.77 -13.98 56.22
C LYS A 39 -84.43 -13.28 56.43
N LEU A 40 -84.17 -12.80 57.65
CA LEU A 40 -82.90 -12.18 58.01
C LEU A 40 -81.71 -13.13 57.79
N HIS A 41 -81.86 -14.41 58.17
CA HIS A 41 -80.81 -15.40 57.97
C HIS A 41 -80.53 -15.66 56.48
N GLU A 42 -81.58 -15.72 55.66
CA GLU A 42 -81.44 -15.90 54.21
C GLU A 42 -80.81 -14.66 53.55
N ASP A 43 -81.24 -13.46 53.94
CA ASP A 43 -80.65 -12.20 53.46
C ASP A 43 -79.16 -12.10 53.84
N LEU A 44 -78.80 -12.46 55.07
CA LEU A 44 -77.41 -12.55 55.54
C LEU A 44 -76.60 -13.59 54.74
N ARG A 45 -77.20 -14.75 54.46
CA ARG A 45 -76.55 -15.81 53.69
C ARG A 45 -76.25 -15.35 52.25
N ILE A 46 -77.21 -14.70 51.59
CA ILE A 46 -77.03 -14.15 50.25
C ILE A 46 -75.92 -13.10 50.27
N HIS A 47 -75.96 -12.16 51.22
CA HIS A 47 -74.96 -11.11 51.32
C HIS A 47 -73.53 -11.64 51.53
N VAL A 48 -73.37 -12.67 52.39
CA VAL A 48 -72.07 -13.31 52.60
C VAL A 48 -71.58 -14.01 51.33
N LEU A 49 -72.46 -14.66 50.57
CA LEU A 49 -72.09 -15.30 49.31
C LEU A 49 -71.62 -14.28 48.26
N GLU A 50 -72.32 -13.15 48.13
CA GLU A 50 -71.92 -12.05 47.25
C GLU A 50 -70.54 -11.50 47.61
N GLN A 51 -70.29 -11.26 48.90
CA GLN A 51 -68.98 -10.81 49.39
C GLN A 51 -67.87 -11.83 49.10
N ILE A 52 -68.12 -13.13 49.26
CA ILE A 52 -67.14 -14.18 48.93
C ILE A 52 -66.79 -14.12 47.44
N THR A 53 -67.80 -14.02 46.56
CA THR A 53 -67.56 -13.93 45.11
C THR A 53 -66.80 -12.66 44.72
N GLU A 54 -67.08 -11.53 45.36
CA GLU A 54 -66.35 -10.28 45.12
C GLU A 54 -64.89 -10.40 45.57
N ILE A 55 -64.63 -10.99 46.75
CA ILE A 55 -63.28 -11.23 47.26
C ILE A 55 -62.49 -12.16 46.34
N GLU A 56 -63.12 -13.23 45.83
CA GLU A 56 -62.49 -14.14 44.86
C GLU A 56 -62.14 -13.42 43.55
N GLY A 57 -63.03 -12.57 43.04
CA GLY A 57 -62.78 -11.73 41.87
C GLY A 57 -61.59 -10.79 42.08
N LEU A 58 -61.53 -10.11 43.23
CA LEU A 58 -60.41 -9.24 43.60
C LEU A 58 -59.10 -10.01 43.73
N ARG A 59 -59.11 -11.21 44.33
CA ARG A 59 -57.92 -12.08 44.42
C ARG A 59 -57.40 -12.47 43.05
N GLN A 60 -58.28 -12.88 42.13
CA GLN A 60 -57.87 -13.25 40.78
C GLN A 60 -57.28 -12.05 40.03
N ASN A 61 -57.86 -10.87 40.21
CA ASN A 61 -57.38 -9.65 39.57
C ASN A 61 -56.01 -9.22 40.13
N ALA A 62 -55.79 -9.37 41.44
CA ALA A 62 -54.49 -9.13 42.07
C ALA A 62 -53.42 -10.10 41.54
N GLU A 63 -53.75 -11.39 41.40
CA GLU A 63 -52.84 -12.39 40.84
C GLU A 63 -52.46 -12.07 39.39
N ASN A 64 -53.44 -11.69 38.57
CA ASN A 64 -53.21 -11.28 37.18
C ASN A 64 -52.34 -10.02 37.09
N SER A 65 -52.60 -9.04 37.96
CA SER A 65 -51.81 -7.82 38.06
C SER A 65 -50.36 -8.12 38.45
N GLN A 66 -50.16 -9.06 39.38
CA GLN A 66 -48.82 -9.45 39.82
C GLN A 66 -48.04 -10.18 38.71
N LYS A 67 -48.71 -11.04 37.93
CA LYS A 67 -48.12 -11.65 36.73
C LYS A 67 -47.73 -10.60 35.69
N ALA A 68 -48.56 -9.58 35.48
CA ALA A 68 -48.25 -8.48 34.56
C ALA A 68 -47.05 -7.66 35.02
N ILE A 69 -46.94 -7.36 36.32
CA ILE A 69 -45.78 -6.65 36.90
C ILE A 69 -44.50 -7.46 36.67
N GLN A 70 -44.50 -8.77 36.96
CA GLN A 70 -43.32 -9.62 36.74
C GLN A 70 -42.89 -9.64 35.26
N LEU A 71 -43.84 -9.70 34.33
CA LEU A 71 -43.54 -9.64 32.89
C LEU A 71 -42.87 -8.30 32.53
N LEU A 72 -43.39 -7.18 33.04
CA LEU A 72 -42.84 -5.85 32.81
C LEU A 72 -41.43 -5.69 33.41
N GLU A 73 -41.20 -6.19 34.63
CA GLU A 73 -39.87 -6.19 35.26
C GLU A 73 -38.85 -7.00 34.44
N THR A 74 -39.28 -8.13 33.87
CA THR A 74 -38.42 -8.96 33.03
C THR A 74 -38.04 -8.23 31.75
N ARG A 75 -39.02 -7.63 31.06
CA ARG A 75 -38.76 -6.81 29.86
C ARG A 75 -37.86 -5.62 30.15
N LEU A 76 -38.02 -4.96 31.30
CA LEU A 76 -37.18 -3.85 31.71
C LEU A 76 -35.72 -4.27 31.89
N LYS A 77 -35.47 -5.44 32.49
CA LYS A 77 -34.12 -6.01 32.62
C LYS A 77 -33.51 -6.37 31.26
N GLU A 78 -34.30 -6.89 30.33
CA GLU A 78 -33.82 -7.20 28.98
C GLU A 78 -33.45 -5.93 28.21
N GLU A 79 -34.28 -4.88 28.29
CA GLU A 79 -33.99 -3.59 27.63
C GLU A 79 -32.79 -2.86 28.24
N SER A 80 -32.62 -2.89 29.57
CA SER A 80 -31.44 -2.30 30.20
C SER A 80 -30.15 -3.00 29.79
N ALA A 81 -30.18 -4.33 29.65
CA ALA A 81 -29.04 -5.10 29.13
C ALA A 81 -28.70 -4.74 27.67
N LYS A 82 -29.71 -4.53 26.82
CA LYS A 82 -29.50 -4.07 25.43
C LYS A 82 -28.89 -2.67 25.39
N HIS A 83 -29.35 -1.75 26.24
CA HIS A 83 -28.78 -0.41 26.35
C HIS A 83 -27.29 -0.44 26.72
N SER A 84 -26.88 -1.31 27.65
CA SER A 84 -25.46 -1.51 27.97
C SER A 84 -24.64 -1.95 26.76
N SER A 85 -25.17 -2.85 25.93
CA SER A 85 -24.50 -3.30 24.70
C SER A 85 -24.42 -2.18 23.65
N PHE A 86 -25.44 -1.33 23.57
CA PHE A 86 -25.45 -0.17 22.67
C PHE A 86 -24.37 0.85 23.06
N ASP A 87 -24.18 1.12 24.35
CA ASP A 87 -23.14 2.04 24.82
C ASP A 87 -21.72 1.52 24.51
N GLU A 88 -21.50 0.21 24.65
CA GLU A 88 -20.24 -0.43 24.23
C GLU A 88 -19.99 -0.32 22.72
N LEU A 89 -21.02 -0.53 21.89
CA LEU A 89 -20.93 -0.38 20.45
C LEU A 89 -20.66 1.08 20.05
N SER A 90 -21.35 2.03 20.69
CA SER A 90 -21.14 3.47 20.49
C SER A 90 -19.71 3.89 20.83
N ALA A 91 -19.15 3.37 21.93
CA ALA A 91 -17.75 3.60 22.28
C ALA A 91 -16.78 3.04 21.23
N LYS A 92 -17.01 1.81 20.75
CA LYS A 92 -16.19 1.20 19.68
C LYS A 92 -16.24 1.98 18.38
N VAL A 93 -17.41 2.48 17.98
CA VAL A 93 -17.56 3.30 16.77
C VAL A 93 -16.70 4.56 16.87
N LYS A 94 -16.72 5.28 18.00
CA LYS A 94 -15.88 6.47 18.19
C LYS A 94 -14.38 6.19 18.10
N VAL A 95 -13.93 5.05 18.65
CA VAL A 95 -12.52 4.64 18.56
C VAL A 95 -12.16 4.36 17.09
N LEU A 96 -12.99 3.62 16.36
CA LEU A 96 -12.77 3.32 14.94
C LEU A 96 -12.79 4.58 14.06
N GLU A 97 -13.64 5.55 14.36
CA GLU A 97 -13.66 6.85 13.69
C GLU A 97 -12.34 7.62 13.91
N ALA A 98 -11.83 7.63 15.13
CA ALA A 98 -10.54 8.25 15.45
C ALA A 98 -9.36 7.54 14.76
N GLU A 99 -9.36 6.21 14.74
CA GLU A 99 -8.35 5.41 14.03
C GLU A 99 -8.40 5.65 12.51
N ASN A 100 -9.61 5.73 11.92
CA ASN A 100 -9.77 6.03 10.49
C ASN A 100 -9.22 7.41 10.14
N GLU A 101 -9.49 8.43 10.95
CA GLU A 101 -8.98 9.78 10.68
C GLU A 101 -7.45 9.83 10.84
N SER A 102 -6.90 9.08 11.80
CA SER A 102 -5.45 8.90 11.94
C SER A 102 -4.82 8.24 10.71
N LEU A 103 -5.41 7.14 10.22
CA LEU A 103 -4.95 6.44 9.02
C LEU A 103 -5.03 7.31 7.77
N LYS A 104 -6.11 8.08 7.62
CA LYS A 104 -6.30 9.02 6.51
C LYS A 104 -5.21 10.09 6.50
N ASN A 105 -4.88 10.66 7.65
CA ASN A 105 -3.78 11.61 7.80
C ASN A 105 -2.42 10.98 7.45
N PHE A 106 -2.18 9.76 7.92
CA PHE A 106 -0.95 9.01 7.61
C PHE A 106 -0.80 8.75 6.10
N ILE A 107 -1.86 8.32 5.42
CA ILE A 107 -1.86 8.09 3.97
C ILE A 107 -1.60 9.40 3.21
N GLN A 108 -2.21 10.51 3.65
CA GLN A 108 -1.99 11.81 3.05
C GLN A 108 -0.55 12.30 3.23
N GLU A 109 0.06 12.09 4.39
CA GLU A 109 1.45 12.46 4.62
C GLU A 109 2.42 11.57 3.84
N SER A 110 2.16 10.25 3.80
CA SER A 110 2.96 9.29 3.04
C SER A 110 2.95 9.62 1.54
N SER A 111 1.77 9.89 0.97
CA SER A 111 1.65 10.28 -0.44
C SER A 111 2.38 11.60 -0.76
N LYS A 112 2.32 12.59 0.14
CA LYS A 112 3.13 13.83 -0.01
C LYS A 112 4.62 13.51 -0.06
N LYS A 113 5.14 12.74 0.90
CA LYS A 113 6.55 12.33 0.94
C LYS A 113 6.96 11.56 -0.32
N GLU A 114 6.11 10.65 -0.79
CA GLU A 114 6.36 9.89 -2.01
C GLU A 114 6.44 10.81 -3.25
N THR A 115 5.50 11.75 -3.39
CA THR A 115 5.53 12.70 -4.52
C THR A 115 6.77 13.59 -4.50
N GLU A 116 7.22 14.03 -3.32
CA GLU A 116 8.47 14.78 -3.17
C GLU A 116 9.71 13.95 -3.53
N ALA A 117 9.76 12.70 -3.08
CA ALA A 117 10.84 11.78 -3.41
C ALA A 117 10.89 11.51 -4.93
N ARG A 118 9.74 11.26 -5.56
CA ARG A 118 9.63 11.07 -7.02
C ARG A 118 10.09 12.31 -7.79
N LYS A 119 9.71 13.52 -7.35
CA LYS A 119 10.18 14.78 -7.96
C LYS A 119 11.70 14.95 -7.83
N LYS A 120 12.28 14.65 -6.66
CA LYS A 120 13.73 14.72 -6.44
C LYS A 120 14.48 13.72 -7.34
N LEU A 121 13.98 12.48 -7.42
CA LEU A 121 14.56 11.43 -8.27
C LEU A 121 14.48 11.80 -9.75
N SER A 122 13.32 12.29 -10.22
CA SER A 122 13.14 12.73 -11.60
C SER A 122 14.09 13.88 -11.97
N LYS A 123 14.26 14.87 -11.08
CA LYS A 123 15.23 15.94 -11.28
C LYS A 123 16.66 15.43 -11.35
N LYS A 124 17.02 14.47 -10.50
CA LYS A 124 18.34 13.82 -10.54
C LYS A 124 18.57 13.10 -11.87
N HIS A 125 17.62 12.27 -12.30
CA HIS A 125 17.73 11.55 -13.58
C HIS A 125 17.85 12.50 -14.78
N ALA A 126 17.11 13.62 -14.77
CA ALA A 126 17.21 14.64 -15.82
C ALA A 126 18.63 15.26 -15.86
N ASN A 127 19.21 15.54 -14.70
CA ASN A 127 20.58 16.06 -14.61
C ASN A 127 21.62 15.02 -15.06
N ASP A 128 21.49 13.76 -14.62
CA ASP A 128 22.40 12.67 -14.97
C ASP A 128 22.39 12.42 -16.50
N LEU A 129 21.20 12.46 -17.12
CA LEU A 129 21.05 12.36 -18.58
C LEU A 129 21.68 13.56 -19.31
N ALA A 130 21.52 14.78 -18.79
CA ALA A 130 22.15 15.96 -19.38
C ALA A 130 23.69 15.89 -19.31
N GLU A 131 24.24 15.42 -18.19
CA GLU A 131 25.69 15.23 -18.03
C GLU A 131 26.23 14.14 -18.97
N LEU A 132 25.52 13.02 -19.10
CA LEU A 132 25.89 11.97 -20.04
C LEU A 132 25.83 12.45 -21.49
N ASN A 133 24.83 13.26 -21.85
CA ASN A 133 24.72 13.82 -23.19
C ASN A 133 25.88 14.79 -23.51
N ASP A 134 26.24 15.67 -22.58
CA ASP A 134 27.41 16.57 -22.73
C ASP A 134 28.73 15.79 -22.89
N LYS A 135 28.92 14.71 -22.11
CA LYS A 135 30.09 13.82 -22.26
C LYS A 135 30.11 13.12 -23.62
N LEU A 136 28.94 12.66 -24.10
CA LEU A 136 28.81 12.02 -25.39
C LEU A 136 29.14 12.98 -26.54
N GLU A 137 28.58 14.20 -26.51
CA GLU A 137 28.87 15.25 -27.50
C GLU A 137 30.37 15.59 -27.55
N LYS A 138 31.02 15.76 -26.39
CA LYS A 138 32.47 15.97 -26.31
C LYS A 138 33.27 14.78 -26.86
N SER A 139 32.82 13.56 -26.61
CA SER A 139 33.46 12.35 -27.15
C SER A 139 33.33 12.28 -28.67
N GLN A 140 32.11 12.50 -29.20
CA GLN A 140 31.84 12.53 -30.63
C GLN A 140 32.67 13.62 -31.33
N GLY A 141 32.78 14.82 -30.75
CA GLY A 141 33.63 15.89 -31.27
C GLY A 141 35.10 15.49 -31.38
N ARG A 142 35.63 14.77 -30.37
CA ARG A 142 37.01 14.22 -30.41
C ARG A 142 37.19 13.19 -31.51
N VAL A 143 36.24 12.26 -31.67
CA VAL A 143 36.28 11.23 -32.72
C VAL A 143 36.26 11.87 -34.11
N ILE A 144 35.37 12.84 -34.35
CA ILE A 144 35.31 13.58 -35.62
C ILE A 144 36.65 14.27 -35.90
N SER A 145 37.27 14.89 -34.89
CA SER A 145 38.59 15.49 -35.04
C SER A 145 39.67 14.47 -35.40
N ILE A 146 39.69 13.29 -34.77
CA ILE A 146 40.64 12.22 -35.11
C ILE A 146 40.43 11.74 -36.54
N ILE A 147 39.19 11.49 -36.95
CA ILE A 147 38.85 11.07 -38.33
C ILE A 147 39.37 12.11 -39.33
N SER A 148 39.16 13.40 -39.06
CA SER A 148 39.65 14.47 -39.94
C SER A 148 41.18 14.50 -40.05
N LYS A 149 41.91 14.28 -38.95
CA LYS A 149 43.38 14.24 -38.96
C LYS A 149 43.91 13.01 -39.68
N ASN A 150 43.29 11.85 -39.47
CA ASN A 150 43.67 10.62 -40.17
C ASN A 150 43.48 10.76 -41.68
N ARG A 151 42.40 11.41 -42.12
CA ARG A 151 42.19 11.69 -43.54
C ARG A 151 43.32 12.54 -44.13
N VAL A 152 43.74 13.60 -43.45
CA VAL A 152 44.86 14.44 -43.90
C VAL A 152 46.15 13.61 -43.98
N LEU A 153 46.44 12.78 -42.98
CA LEU A 153 47.60 11.90 -42.99
C LEU A 153 47.54 10.85 -44.11
N GLU A 154 46.36 10.33 -44.44
CA GLU A 154 46.16 9.43 -45.59
C GLU A 154 46.44 10.14 -46.91
N GLU A 155 45.93 11.36 -47.08
CA GLU A 155 46.19 12.21 -48.26
C GLU A 155 47.69 12.55 -48.40
N GLU A 156 48.37 12.91 -47.30
CA GLU A 156 49.82 13.15 -47.27
C GLU A 156 50.62 11.88 -47.60
N ALA A 157 50.24 10.74 -47.03
CA ALA A 157 50.91 9.47 -47.30
C ALA A 157 50.73 9.03 -48.76
N GLU A 158 49.55 9.24 -49.35
CA GLU A 158 49.32 8.98 -50.78
C GLU A 158 50.17 9.91 -51.67
N ALA A 159 50.33 11.18 -51.28
CA ALA A 159 51.20 12.12 -52.00
C ALA A 159 52.68 11.69 -51.95
N ILE A 160 53.16 11.22 -50.79
CA ILE A 160 54.52 10.68 -50.63
C ILE A 160 54.72 9.44 -51.51
N ASP A 161 53.79 8.49 -51.47
CA ASP A 161 53.87 7.28 -52.28
C ASP A 161 53.95 7.59 -53.79
N LYS A 162 53.18 8.57 -54.26
CA LYS A 162 53.22 9.05 -55.66
C LYS A 162 54.57 9.68 -56.05
N LEU A 163 55.36 10.18 -55.10
CA LEU A 163 56.71 10.70 -55.36
C LEU A 163 57.76 9.60 -55.35
N ILE A 164 57.70 8.71 -54.35
CA ILE A 164 58.76 7.73 -54.08
C ILE A 164 58.68 6.55 -55.05
N PHE A 165 57.51 5.91 -55.22
CA PHE A 165 57.42 4.66 -55.97
C PHE A 165 57.79 4.81 -57.46
N PRO A 166 57.33 5.84 -58.20
CA PRO A 166 57.77 6.03 -59.58
C PRO A 166 59.28 6.27 -59.71
N SER A 167 59.89 6.96 -58.74
CA SER A 167 61.34 7.21 -58.70
C SER A 167 62.15 5.94 -58.51
N LEU A 168 61.55 4.91 -57.92
CA LEU A 168 62.15 3.59 -57.71
C LEU A 168 61.81 2.59 -58.83
N GLY A 169 61.08 3.03 -59.88
CA GLY A 169 60.67 2.17 -60.99
C GLY A 169 59.48 1.25 -60.66
N PHE A 170 58.77 1.49 -59.56
CA PHE A 170 57.58 0.74 -59.18
C PHE A 170 56.30 1.52 -59.54
N GLU A 171 55.37 0.87 -60.25
CA GLU A 171 54.01 1.39 -60.40
C GLU A 171 53.15 0.89 -59.25
N TRP A 172 52.87 1.77 -58.28
CA TRP A 172 51.95 1.46 -57.19
C TRP A 172 50.52 1.41 -57.72
N THR A 173 49.98 0.21 -57.92
CA THR A 173 48.55 -0.01 -58.22
C THR A 173 47.83 -0.47 -56.95
N LYS A 174 46.56 -0.10 -56.80
CA LYS A 174 45.73 -0.51 -55.64
C LYS A 174 45.56 -2.03 -55.49
N ASP A 175 45.94 -2.79 -56.52
CA ASP A 175 45.89 -4.26 -56.59
C ASP A 175 47.26 -4.93 -56.30
N SER A 176 48.26 -4.15 -55.86
CA SER A 176 49.53 -4.69 -55.38
C SER A 176 49.31 -5.53 -54.12
N ASN A 177 49.68 -6.81 -54.16
CA ASN A 177 49.62 -7.72 -53.02
C ASN A 177 50.69 -7.43 -51.94
N LEU A 178 51.60 -6.48 -52.17
CA LEU A 178 52.56 -6.05 -51.15
C LEU A 178 51.94 -4.98 -50.26
N THR A 179 52.05 -5.20 -48.96
CA THR A 179 51.76 -4.14 -47.99
C THR A 179 52.76 -2.99 -48.16
N ARG A 180 52.34 -1.75 -47.83
CA ARG A 180 53.19 -0.55 -47.93
C ARG A 180 54.55 -0.76 -47.26
N THR A 181 54.57 -1.42 -46.09
CA THR A 181 55.79 -1.75 -45.35
C THR A 181 56.75 -2.64 -46.14
N GLU A 182 56.25 -3.70 -46.77
CA GLU A 182 57.07 -4.64 -47.53
C GLU A 182 57.71 -3.98 -48.75
N ALA A 183 56.99 -3.08 -49.42
CA ALA A 183 57.52 -2.35 -50.57
C ALA A 183 58.59 -1.31 -50.18
N TYR A 184 58.43 -0.64 -49.03
CA TYR A 184 59.48 0.22 -48.49
C TYR A 184 60.73 -0.58 -48.08
N ASP A 185 60.55 -1.78 -47.52
CA ASP A 185 61.66 -2.66 -47.17
C ASP A 185 62.40 -3.18 -48.41
N GLU A 186 61.68 -3.57 -49.47
CA GLU A 186 62.28 -4.01 -50.74
C GLU A 186 63.01 -2.89 -51.47
N ALA A 187 62.45 -1.68 -51.47
CA ALA A 187 63.12 -0.48 -51.96
C ALA A 187 64.42 -0.19 -51.19
N ARG A 188 64.39 -0.31 -49.86
CA ARG A 188 65.57 -0.11 -49.01
C ARG A 188 66.66 -1.13 -49.34
N ILE A 189 66.30 -2.41 -49.45
CA ILE A 189 67.22 -3.49 -49.83
C ILE A 189 67.85 -3.21 -51.21
N SER A 190 67.05 -2.75 -52.17
CA SER A 190 67.52 -2.43 -53.53
C SER A 190 68.50 -1.24 -53.53
N ILE A 191 68.22 -0.21 -52.74
CA ILE A 191 69.12 0.94 -52.56
C ILE A 191 70.43 0.49 -51.89
N ASP A 192 70.37 -0.31 -50.83
CA ASP A 192 71.56 -0.83 -50.13
C ASP A 192 72.42 -1.69 -51.06
N ALA A 193 71.80 -2.52 -51.91
CA ALA A 193 72.49 -3.32 -52.93
C ALA A 193 73.18 -2.44 -54.00
N LEU A 194 72.51 -1.36 -54.45
CA LEU A 194 73.10 -0.39 -55.38
C LEU A 194 74.34 0.28 -54.75
N PHE A 195 74.26 0.65 -53.47
CA PHE A 195 75.39 1.23 -52.74
C PHE A 195 76.58 0.28 -52.67
N GLU A 196 76.37 -0.98 -52.31
CA GLU A 196 77.46 -1.96 -52.26
C GLU A 196 78.04 -2.25 -53.65
N ALA A 197 77.21 -2.27 -54.70
CA ALA A 197 77.70 -2.35 -56.07
C ALA A 197 78.58 -1.13 -56.44
N CYS A 198 78.13 0.09 -56.14
CA CYS A 198 78.92 1.31 -56.34
C CYS A 198 80.22 1.29 -55.53
N ARG A 199 80.19 0.78 -54.29
CA ARG A 199 81.36 0.65 -53.42
C ARG A 199 82.36 -0.35 -53.99
N GLY A 200 81.88 -1.49 -54.48
CA GLY A 200 82.69 -2.50 -55.17
C GLY A 200 83.36 -1.95 -56.43
N ILE A 201 82.60 -1.21 -57.26
CA ILE A 201 83.14 -0.54 -58.46
C ILE A 201 84.21 0.51 -58.08
N ALA A 202 83.95 1.33 -57.05
CA ALA A 202 84.91 2.34 -56.59
C ALA A 202 86.21 1.71 -56.04
N MET A 203 86.13 0.54 -55.39
CA MET A 203 87.30 -0.23 -54.95
C MET A 203 88.05 -0.84 -56.13
N ALA A 204 87.33 -1.45 -57.09
CA ALA A 204 87.91 -2.09 -58.27
C ALA A 204 88.66 -1.09 -59.17
N LEU A 205 88.16 0.14 -59.30
CA LEU A 205 88.78 1.20 -60.09
C LEU A 205 90.02 1.82 -59.41
N SER A 206 90.43 1.37 -58.22
CA SER A 206 91.59 1.90 -57.47
C SER A 206 91.68 3.42 -57.43
N LEU A 207 90.53 4.10 -57.28
CA LEU A 207 90.45 5.56 -57.27
C LEU A 207 90.93 6.13 -55.93
N LYS A 208 92.25 6.07 -55.67
CA LYS A 208 92.88 6.65 -54.48
C LYS A 208 92.73 8.17 -54.35
N LYS A 209 92.28 8.89 -55.40
CA LYS A 209 92.03 10.35 -55.38
C LYS A 209 90.59 10.81 -55.68
N ALA A 210 89.69 9.92 -56.12
CA ALA A 210 88.25 10.24 -56.28
C ALA A 210 87.37 9.68 -55.14
N LYS A 211 88.02 9.03 -54.15
CA LYS A 211 87.38 8.45 -52.96
C LYS A 211 86.56 9.47 -52.16
N THR A 212 86.99 10.72 -52.10
CA THR A 212 86.29 11.77 -51.35
C THR A 212 85.12 12.35 -52.14
N THR A 213 85.25 12.59 -53.45
CA THR A 213 84.23 13.31 -54.21
C THR A 213 82.98 12.48 -54.47
N VAL A 214 83.10 11.20 -54.82
CA VAL A 214 81.91 10.34 -55.05
C VAL A 214 81.20 10.02 -53.73
N ILE A 215 81.97 9.71 -52.68
CA ILE A 215 81.41 9.44 -51.34
C ILE A 215 80.80 10.72 -50.73
N ASP A 216 81.41 11.89 -50.87
CA ASP A 216 80.86 13.17 -50.38
C ASP A 216 79.60 13.59 -51.14
N THR A 217 79.56 13.36 -52.46
CA THR A 217 78.38 13.69 -53.28
C THR A 217 77.23 12.72 -52.98
N MET A 218 77.53 11.43 -52.78
CA MET A 218 76.55 10.43 -52.32
C MET A 218 76.09 10.69 -50.89
N THR A 219 76.97 11.13 -49.99
CA THR A 219 76.62 11.49 -48.60
C THR A 219 75.74 12.75 -48.56
N LYS A 220 75.98 13.72 -49.44
CA LYS A 220 75.09 14.89 -49.62
C LYS A 220 73.72 14.51 -50.18
N LEU A 221 73.65 13.55 -51.11
CA LEU A 221 72.38 12.98 -51.58
C LEU A 221 71.66 12.21 -50.47
N MET A 222 72.38 11.53 -49.56
CA MET A 222 71.79 10.90 -48.37
C MET A 222 71.30 11.91 -47.33
N GLY A 223 71.89 13.11 -47.26
CA GLY A 223 71.39 14.21 -46.43
C GLY A 223 70.08 14.83 -46.93
N LEU A 224 69.64 14.49 -48.14
CA LEU A 224 68.35 14.88 -48.71
C LEU A 224 67.26 13.81 -48.51
N VAL A 225 67.60 12.66 -47.91
CA VAL A 225 66.59 11.70 -47.44
C VAL A 225 65.97 12.27 -46.17
N PRO A 226 64.65 12.50 -46.12
CA PRO A 226 64.01 13.10 -44.96
C PRO A 226 64.32 12.33 -43.67
N ASP A 227 64.69 13.04 -42.60
CA ASP A 227 65.07 12.48 -41.29
C ASP A 227 63.99 11.60 -40.62
N PHE A 228 62.80 11.49 -41.21
CA PHE A 228 61.69 10.66 -40.74
C PHE A 228 62.02 9.15 -40.64
N ILE A 229 63.00 8.65 -41.42
CA ILE A 229 63.35 7.22 -41.43
C ILE A 229 64.34 6.86 -40.31
N LYS A 230 65.14 7.80 -39.81
CA LYS A 230 66.14 7.54 -38.76
C LYS A 230 65.58 7.54 -37.33
N GLY A 231 64.33 7.99 -37.14
CA GLY A 231 63.78 8.32 -35.81
C GLY A 231 62.81 7.34 -35.16
N ARG A 232 62.58 6.13 -35.68
CA ARG A 232 61.71 5.12 -35.04
C ARG A 232 62.46 3.85 -34.68
N SER A 233 63.52 3.99 -33.90
CA SER A 233 64.02 2.89 -33.07
C SER A 233 64.24 3.46 -31.67
N LEU A 234 63.45 2.97 -30.71
CA LEU A 234 63.50 3.23 -29.26
C LEU A 234 62.83 4.53 -28.81
N GLN A 235 61.52 4.46 -28.52
CA GLN A 235 60.88 5.06 -27.32
C GLN A 235 59.36 4.80 -27.34
N HIS A 236 58.94 3.54 -27.25
CA HIS A 236 57.61 3.16 -26.75
C HIS A 236 57.77 1.90 -25.89
N ALA A 237 58.46 2.06 -24.77
CA ALA A 237 58.28 1.23 -23.61
C ALA A 237 58.16 2.20 -22.42
N GLU A 238 57.22 1.89 -21.54
CA GLU A 238 56.87 2.61 -20.30
C GLU A 238 55.82 3.72 -20.43
N SER A 239 54.55 3.33 -20.26
CA SER A 239 53.80 3.82 -19.09
C SER A 239 52.84 2.72 -18.57
N PRO A 240 52.71 2.53 -17.24
CA PRO A 240 52.00 1.41 -16.60
C PRO A 240 50.52 1.75 -16.27
N PRO A 241 49.70 0.81 -15.75
CA PRO A 241 48.24 0.99 -15.64
C PRO A 241 47.79 2.04 -14.62
#